data_AF-A0A150M435-F1
#
_entry.id   AF-A0A150M435-F1
#
_cell.length_a   1.000
_cell.length_b   1.000
_cell.length_c   1.000
_cell.angle_alpha   90.00
_cell.angle_beta   90.00
_cell.angle_gamma   90.00
#
_symmetry.space_group_name_H-M   'P 1'
#
loop_
_entity.id
_entity.type
_entity.pdbx_description
1 polymer ?
#
loop_
_entity_poly.entity_id
_entity_poly.type
_entity_poly.pdbx_seq_one_letter_code
_entity_poly.pdbx_strand_id
1 'polypeptide(L)' 'MLITHLAMAVTRIERNETVYSPPDIIMNEVYLSSHFPAAVEKVAMIEKWMNGNFPEEERKFLYMHFVNVLSKP' A
#
# COMPACT_ATOMS: atom_id res chain seq x y z
N MET A 1 -5.64 8.48 2.64
CA MET A 1 -6.00 9.05 1.33
C MET A 1 -5.41 8.15 0.26
N LEU A 2 -6.12 7.08 -0.12
CA LEU A 2 -5.57 6.01 -0.96
C LEU A 2 -5.07 6.50 -2.33
N ILE A 3 -5.91 7.22 -3.06
CA ILE A 3 -5.60 7.64 -4.44
C ILE A 3 -4.39 8.59 -4.48
N THR A 4 -4.32 9.56 -3.57
CA THR A 4 -3.18 10.48 -3.47
C THR A 4 -1.89 9.73 -3.19
N HIS A 5 -1.90 8.78 -2.26
CA HIS A 5 -0.71 8.03 -1.93
C HIS A 5 -0.26 7.13 -3.09
N LEU A 6 -1.20 6.46 -3.77
CA LEU A 6 -0.89 5.64 -4.93
C LEU A 6 -0.22 6.47 -6.04
N ALA A 7 -0.74 7.66 -6.36
CA ALA A 7 -0.11 8.55 -7.34
C ALA A 7 1.33 8.94 -6.94
N MET A 8 1.56 9.19 -5.65
CA MET A 8 2.89 9.48 -5.13
C MET A 8 3.84 8.28 -5.23
N ALA A 9 3.38 7.09 -4.85
CA ALA A 9 4.16 5.85 -4.92
C ALA A 9 4.61 5.55 -6.36
N VAL A 10 3.71 5.68 -7.33
CA VAL A 10 4.03 5.51 -8.76
C VAL A 10 5.10 6.52 -9.20
N THR A 11 4.92 7.81 -8.86
CA THR A 11 5.88 8.86 -9.22
C THR A 11 7.27 8.60 -8.61
N ARG A 12 7.34 8.07 -7.38
CA ARG A 12 8.60 7.73 -6.71
C ARG A 12 9.32 6.58 -7.40
N ILE A 13 8.59 5.54 -7.81
CA ILE A 13 9.15 4.41 -8.57
C ILE A 13 9.77 4.90 -9.87
N GLU A 14 9.07 5.74 -10.62
CA GLU A 14 9.58 6.31 -11.88
C GLU A 14 10.89 7.11 -11.69
N ARG A 15 11.08 7.67 -10.50
CA ARG A 15 12.26 8.48 -10.13
C ARG A 15 13.34 7.71 -9.36
N ASN A 16 13.15 6.43 -9.08
CA ASN A 16 14.01 5.65 -8.16
C ASN A 16 14.23 6.33 -6.80
N GLU A 17 13.19 6.98 -6.26
CA GLU A 17 13.24 7.59 -4.94
C GLU A 17 12.97 6.54 -3.85
N THR A 18 13.71 6.60 -2.74
CA THR A 18 13.51 5.73 -1.58
C THR A 18 12.45 6.29 -0.62
N VAL A 19 11.77 5.41 0.12
CA VAL A 19 10.86 5.80 1.20
C VAL A 19 11.15 4.97 2.45
N TYR A 20 10.93 5.56 3.63
CA TYR A 20 10.97 4.83 4.88
C TYR A 20 9.65 4.09 5.11
N SER A 21 9.71 2.87 5.64
CA SER A 21 8.50 2.12 6.04
C SER A 21 7.61 2.93 7.00
N PRO A 22 6.29 2.68 7.00
CA PRO A 22 5.43 3.11 8.09
C PRO A 22 5.90 2.51 9.43
N PRO A 23 5.62 3.17 10.57
CA PRO A 23 5.94 2.62 11.89
C PRO A 23 5.34 1.23 12.12
N ASP A 24 6.13 0.31 12.68
CA ASP A 24 5.71 -1.09 12.89
C ASP A 24 4.45 -1.22 13.76
N ILE A 25 4.29 -0.33 14.75
CA ILE A 25 3.11 -0.32 15.61
C ILE A 25 1.82 -0.13 14.80
N ILE A 26 1.86 0.71 13.76
CA ILE A 26 0.73 0.93 12.86
C ILE A 26 0.52 -0.29 11.97
N MET A 27 1.61 -0.86 11.45
CA MET A 27 1.53 -2.02 10.55
C MET A 27 0.99 -3.26 11.26
N ASN A 28 1.28 -3.46 12.54
CA ASN A 28 0.72 -4.57 13.33
C ASN A 28 -0.81 -4.53 13.36
N GLU A 29 -1.42 -3.34 13.54
CA GLU A 29 -2.88 -3.18 13.48
C GLU A 29 -3.41 -3.48 12.08
N VAL A 30 -2.70 -3.03 11.03
CA VAL A 30 -3.07 -3.29 9.63
C VAL A 30 -3.07 -4.79 9.34
N TYR A 31 -2.05 -5.53 9.76
CA TYR A 31 -1.93 -6.97 9.51
C TYR A 31 -2.98 -7.81 10.25
N LEU A 32 -3.46 -7.34 11.40
CA LEU A 32 -4.51 -8.00 12.18
C LEU A 32 -5.93 -7.70 11.67
N SER A 33 -6.08 -6.76 10.72
CA SER A 33 -7.39 -6.44 10.14
C SER A 33 -7.95 -7.60 9.31
N SER A 34 -9.24 -7.88 9.46
CA SER A 34 -9.98 -8.81 8.59
C SER A 34 -9.97 -8.39 7.11
N HIS A 35 -9.71 -7.11 6.81
CA HIS A 35 -9.61 -6.59 5.45
C HIS A 35 -8.20 -6.67 4.86
N PHE A 36 -7.19 -7.08 5.63
CA PHE A 36 -5.82 -7.16 5.14
C PHE A 36 -5.64 -8.08 3.92
N PRO A 37 -6.23 -9.30 3.86
CA PRO A 37 -6.14 -10.14 2.67
C PRO A 37 -6.67 -9.45 1.40
N ALA A 38 -7.77 -8.71 1.52
CA ALA A 38 -8.31 -7.93 0.40
C ALA A 38 -7.38 -6.77 0.01
N ALA A 39 -6.76 -6.09 0.97
CA ALA A 39 -5.77 -5.06 0.70
C ALA A 39 -4.55 -5.62 -0.07
N VAL A 40 -4.06 -6.80 0.31
CA VAL A 40 -2.97 -7.50 -0.40
C VAL A 40 -3.37 -7.82 -1.84
N GLU A 41 -4.58 -8.34 -2.04
CA GLU A 41 -5.10 -8.63 -3.39
C GLU A 41 -5.17 -7.35 -4.26
N LYS A 42 -5.65 -6.23 -3.71
CA LYS A 42 -5.73 -4.97 -4.46
C LYS A 42 -4.35 -4.44 -4.86
N VAL A 43 -3.36 -4.51 -3.98
CA VAL A 43 -1.98 -4.12 -4.31
C VAL A 43 -1.42 -5.02 -5.41
N ALA A 44 -1.58 -6.34 -5.30
CA ALA A 44 -1.12 -7.28 -6.32
C ALA A 44 -1.79 -7.06 -7.69
N MET A 45 -3.08 -6.70 -7.72
CA MET A 45 -3.77 -6.31 -8.96
C MET A 45 -3.14 -5.08 -9.62
N ILE A 46 -2.78 -4.07 -8.82
CA ILE A 46 -2.16 -2.84 -9.33
C ILE A 46 -0.76 -3.14 -9.88
N GLU A 47 0.06 -3.91 -9.15
CA GLU A 47 1.38 -4.36 -9.61
C GLU A 47 1.30 -5.09 -10.96
N LYS A 48 0.31 -5.98 -11.11
CA LYS A 48 0.04 -6.65 -12.38
C LYS A 48 -0.32 -5.67 -13.51
N TRP A 49 -1.15 -4.66 -13.24
CA TRP A 49 -1.51 -3.65 -14.25
C TRP A 49 -0.34 -2.76 -14.65
N MET A 50 0.56 -2.48 -13.71
CA MET A 50 1.75 -1.68 -13.96
C MET A 50 2.89 -2.48 -14.60
N ASN A 51 2.76 -3.80 -14.69
CA ASN A 51 3.83 -4.71 -15.10
C ASN A 51 5.12 -4.48 -14.29
N GLY A 52 4.98 -4.29 -12.98
CA GLY A 52 6.07 -3.97 -12.06
C GLY A 52 5.66 -4.21 -10.60
N ASN A 53 6.62 -4.11 -9.69
CA ASN A 53 6.37 -4.30 -8.26
C ASN A 53 6.65 -2.99 -7.49
N PHE A 54 5.86 -2.75 -6.45
CA PHE A 54 6.17 -1.70 -5.49
C PHE A 54 7.31 -2.14 -4.56
N PRO A 55 8.19 -1.21 -4.13
CA PRO A 55 9.04 -1.42 -2.97
C PRO A 55 8.24 -1.90 -1.76
N GLU A 56 8.87 -2.65 -0.86
CA GLU A 56 8.18 -3.20 0.32
C GLU A 56 7.55 -2.10 1.19
N GLU A 57 8.25 -0.99 1.35
CA GLU A 57 7.84 0.16 2.13
C GLU A 57 6.58 0.80 1.54
N GLU A 58 6.51 0.95 0.21
CA GLU A 58 5.32 1.45 -0.49
C GLU A 58 4.15 0.47 -0.38
N ARG A 59 4.40 -0.85 -0.49
CA ARG A 59 3.36 -1.87 -0.26
C ARG A 59 2.74 -1.74 1.13
N LYS A 60 3.55 -1.52 2.17
CA LYS A 60 3.07 -1.31 3.54
C LYS A 60 2.14 -0.10 3.66
N PHE A 61 2.50 1.04 3.06
CA PHE A 61 1.60 2.20 3.03
C PHE A 61 0.31 1.93 2.25
N LEU A 62 0.40 1.25 1.11
CA LEU A 62 -0.78 0.88 0.33
C LEU A 62 -1.70 -0.05 1.13
N TYR A 63 -1.17 -1.05 1.83
CA TYR A 63 -1.95 -1.91 2.71
C TYR A 63 -2.69 -1.10 3.77
N MET A 64 -1.99 -0.18 4.46
CA MET A 64 -2.59 0.71 5.46
C MET A 64 -3.74 1.54 4.86
N HIS A 65 -3.56 2.11 3.66
CA HIS A 65 -4.60 2.91 3.03
C HIS A 65 -5.78 2.09 2.49
N PHE A 66 -5.53 0.91 1.94
CA PHE A 66 -6.60 0.00 1.51
C PHE A 66 -7.40 -0.51 2.69
N VAL A 67 -6.75 -0.97 3.76
CA VAL A 67 -7.44 -1.40 4.99
C VAL A 67 -8.30 -0.26 5.55
N ASN A 68 -7.80 0.97 5.56
CA ASN A 68 -8.58 2.12 6.01
C ASN A 68 -9.83 2.35 5.15
N VAL A 69 -9.71 2.27 3.82
CA VAL A 69 -10.85 2.45 2.91
C VAL A 69 -11.86 1.29 3.03
N LEU A 70 -11.39 0.05 3.13
CA LEU A 70 -12.24 -1.14 3.24
C LEU A 70 -12.96 -1.27 4.59
N SER A 71 -12.37 -0.69 5.65
CA SER A 71 -12.97 -0.66 6.98
C SER A 71 -14.04 0.43 7.15
N LYS A 72 -14.25 1.29 6.14
CA LYS A 72 -15.31 2.31 6.18
C LYS A 72 -16.66 1.69 5.77
N PRO A 73 -17.75 2.05 6.47
CA PRO A 73 -19.10 1.58 6.15
C PRO A 73 -19.62 2.13 4.82
#